data_AF-A0A9C9Q521-F1
#
_entry.id   AF-A0A9C9Q521-F1
#
_cell.length_a   1.000
_cell.length_b   1.000
_cell.length_c   1.000
_cell.angle_alpha   90.00
_cell.angle_beta   90.00
_cell.angle_gamma   90.00
#
_symmetry.space_group_name_H-M   'P 1'
#
loop_
_entity.id
_entity.type
_entity.pdbx_description
1 polymer ?
#
loop_
_entity_poly.entity_id
_entity_poly.type
_entity_poly.pdbx_seq_one_letter_code
_entity_poly.pdbx_strand_id
1 'polypeptide(L)' 'MKRKGRKAQLLTYLRLTQRRLGLLINYNEILLKHGIHRVVNNL' A
#
# COMPACT_ATOMS: atom_id res chain seq x y z
N MET A 1 -11.99 -12.74 -12.56
CA MET A 1 -11.94 -11.27 -12.33
C MET A 1 -11.29 -10.99 -10.96
N LYS A 2 -10.00 -10.59 -10.91
CA LYS A 2 -9.31 -10.32 -9.62
C LYS A 2 -9.74 -8.95 -9.08
N ARG A 3 -10.37 -8.89 -7.91
CA ARG A 3 -10.74 -7.61 -7.26
C ARG A 3 -9.47 -6.80 -6.95
N LYS A 4 -9.41 -5.56 -7.43
CA LYS A 4 -8.27 -4.64 -7.24
C LYS A 4 -8.29 -4.08 -5.82
N GLY A 5 -7.43 -4.58 -4.93
CA GLY A 5 -7.37 -4.12 -3.53
C GLY A 5 -6.61 -2.80 -3.33
N ARG A 6 -6.74 -2.17 -2.15
CA ARG A 6 -6.09 -0.88 -1.80
C ARG A 6 -4.56 -0.90 -1.99
N LYS A 7 -3.91 -2.04 -1.70
CA LYS A 7 -2.47 -2.25 -1.96
C LYS A 7 -2.11 -2.14 -3.44
N ALA A 8 -2.95 -2.69 -4.33
CA ALA A 8 -2.70 -2.66 -5.77
C ALA A 8 -2.87 -1.25 -6.34
N GLN A 9 -3.84 -0.48 -5.82
CA GLN A 9 -3.99 0.94 -6.17
C GLN A 9 -2.76 1.75 -5.75
N LEU A 10 -2.31 1.61 -4.49
CA LEU A 10 -1.10 2.28 -4.02
C LEU A 10 0.12 1.92 -4.87
N LEU A 11 0.30 0.64 -5.21
CA LEU A 11 1.38 0.22 -6.09
C LEU A 11 1.30 0.85 -7.49
N THR A 12 0.09 1.04 -8.04
CA THR A 12 -0.09 1.81 -9.29
C THR A 12 0.39 3.25 -9.14
N TYR A 13 0.01 3.94 -8.07
CA TYR A 13 0.49 5.31 -7.83
C TYR A 13 2.01 5.37 -7.66
N LEU A 14 2.62 4.43 -6.94
CA LEU A 14 4.07 4.36 -6.79
C LEU A 14 4.78 4.19 -8.13
N ARG A 15 4.24 3.35 -9.03
CA ARG A 15 4.74 3.17 -10.39
C ARG A 15 4.57 4.43 -11.24
N LEU A 16 3.40 5.06 -11.21
CA LEU A 16 3.12 6.27 -11.98
C LEU A 16 3.99 7.46 -11.53
N THR A 17 4.32 7.52 -10.24
CA THR A 17 5.11 8.61 -9.64
C THR A 17 6.59 8.29 -9.47
N GLN A 18 7.05 7.12 -9.94
CA GLN A 18 8.43 6.64 -9.82
C GLN A 18 8.97 6.67 -8.37
N ARG A 19 8.10 6.43 -7.38
CA ARG A 19 8.48 6.37 -5.96
C ARG A 19 8.74 4.92 -5.56
N ARG A 20 9.81 4.68 -4.78
CA ARG A 20 10.25 3.32 -4.39
C ARG A 20 9.47 2.73 -3.22
N LEU A 21 8.85 3.57 -2.39
CA LEU A 21 8.17 3.16 -1.16
C LEU A 21 6.87 3.94 -0.97
N GLY A 22 5.87 3.27 -0.38
CA GLY A 22 4.62 3.87 0.07
C GLY A 22 4.10 3.20 1.33
N LEU A 23 3.25 3.92 2.07
CA LEU A 23 2.61 3.42 3.28
C LEU A 23 1.11 3.23 3.04
N LEU A 24 0.59 2.09 3.42
CA LEU A 24 -0.84 1.80 3.46
C LEU A 24 -1.25 1.69 4.92
N ILE A 25 -2.24 2.48 5.33
CA ILE A 25 -2.75 2.47 6.71
C ILE A 25 -4.18 1.93 6.71
N ASN A 26 -4.40 0.86 7.46
CA ASN A 26 -5.70 0.30 7.79
C ASN A 26 -6.07 0.74 9.22
N TYR A 27 -7.24 1.36 9.38
CA TYR A 27 -7.71 1.86 10.68
C TYR A 27 -8.62 0.87 11.41
N ASN A 28 -8.89 -0.30 10.83
CA ASN A 28 -9.78 -1.32 11.40
C ASN A 28 -9.04 -2.32 12.31
N GLU A 29 -7.95 -1.90 12.94
CA GLU A 29 -7.11 -2.74 13.81
C GLU A 29 -7.08 -2.15 15.22
N ILE A 30 -7.04 -3.02 16.24
CA ILE A 30 -7.03 -2.61 17.65
C ILE A 30 -5.79 -1.77 17.97
N LEU A 31 -4.64 -2.13 17.39
CA LEU A 31 -3.41 -1.35 17.49
C LEU A 31 -3.02 -0.85 16.10
N LEU A 32 -2.79 0.46 15.98
CA LEU A 32 -2.44 1.10 14.70
C LEU A 32 -1.23 0.45 14.02
N LYS A 33 -0.25 -0.02 14.80
CA LYS A 33 0.95 -0.71 14.29
C LYS A 33 0.62 -1.93 13.42
N HIS A 34 -0.52 -2.59 13.65
CA HIS A 34 -0.96 -3.76 12.87
C HIS A 34 -1.61 -3.35 11.54
N GLY A 35 -2.16 -2.15 11.46
CA GLY A 35 -2.77 -1.62 10.24
C GLY A 35 -1.78 -0.93 9.30
N ILE A 36 -0.53 -0.71 9.73
CA ILE A 36 0.49 -0.07 8.89
C ILE A 36 1.20 -1.12 8.04
N HIS A 37 1.12 -0.97 6.72
CA HIS A 37 1.79 -1.83 5.75
C HIS A 37 2.67 -1.03 4.80
N ARG A 38 3.93 -1.47 4.63
CA ARG A 38 4.85 -0.91 3.63
C ARG A 38 4.62 -1.55 2.27
N VAL A 39 4.48 -0.72 1.24
CA VAL A 39 4.42 -1.15 -0.16
C VAL A 39 5.70 -0.74 -0.85
N VAL A 40 6.31 -1.69 -1.54
CA VAL A 40 7.61 -1.54 -2.20
C VAL A 40 7.41 -1.54 -3.71
N ASN A 41 8.04 -0.60 -4.39
CA ASN A 41 8.06 -0.48 -5.84
C ASN A 41 9.52 -0.52 -6.32
N ASN A 42 9.99 -1.72 -6.70
CA ASN A 42 11.31 -1.95 -7.28
C ASN A 42 12.47 -1.40 -6.42
N LEU A 43 12.51 -1.84 -5.15
CA LEU A 43 13.60 -1.50 -4.22
C LEU A 43 14.80 -2.42 -4.45
#